data_AF-A0A7K2ZF66-F1
#
_entry.id   AF-A0A7K2ZF66-F1
#
_cell.length_a   1.000
_cell.length_b   1.000
_cell.length_c   1.000
_cell.angle_alpha   90.00
_cell.angle_beta   90.00
_cell.angle_gamma   90.00
#
_symmetry.space_group_name_H-M   'P 1'
#
loop_
_entity.id
_entity.type
_entity.pdbx_description
1 polymer ?
#
loop_
_entity_poly.entity_id
_entity_poly.type
_entity_poly.pdbx_seq_one_letter_code
_entity_poly.pdbx_strand_id
1 'polypeptide(L)' 'MAASVLVATTSEVLAHPDLDEGMLAPWEQRRLAYIRVPGRRDDVVAARLLLRLCAARVIGRSPREVEPAQRCPGCG' A
#
# COMPACT_ATOMS: atom_id res chain seq x y z
N MET A 1 -17.53 -7.92 12.74
CA MET A 1 -16.21 -7.93 12.07
C MET A 1 -15.13 -7.73 13.12
N ALA A 2 -14.10 -8.59 13.15
CA ALA A 2 -12.97 -8.39 14.04
C ALA A 2 -12.03 -7.30 13.48
N ALA A 3 -11.46 -6.48 14.36
CA ALA A 3 -10.40 -5.56 13.96
C ALA A 3 -9.15 -6.36 13.59
N SER A 4 -8.52 -6.02 12.45
CA SER A 4 -7.25 -6.62 12.02
C SER A 4 -6.09 -5.71 12.37
N VAL A 5 -5.02 -6.30 12.90
CA VAL A 5 -3.73 -5.64 13.10
C VAL A 5 -2.68 -6.46 12.40
N LEU A 6 -1.82 -5.79 11.64
CA LEU A 6 -0.71 -6.40 10.92
C LEU A 6 0.54 -5.56 11.17
N VAL A 7 1.60 -6.24 11.56
CA VAL A 7 2.92 -5.64 11.80
C VAL A 7 3.91 -6.41 10.94
N ALA A 8 4.66 -5.69 10.12
CA ALA A 8 5.69 -6.22 9.25
C ALA A 8 6.75 -5.13 9.01
N THR A 9 7.99 -5.57 8.83
CA THR A 9 9.09 -4.73 8.35
C THR A 9 8.89 -4.41 6.86
N THR A 10 9.53 -3.33 6.39
CA THR A 10 9.56 -2.98 4.96
C THR A 10 10.02 -4.16 4.10
N SER A 11 11.08 -4.87 4.51
CA SER A 11 11.59 -6.04 3.79
C SER A 11 10.60 -7.20 3.72
N GLU A 12 9.88 -7.50 4.80
CA GLU A 12 8.87 -8.57 4.81
C GLU A 12 7.72 -8.26 3.87
N VAL A 13 7.29 -7.00 3.81
CA VAL A 13 6.21 -6.60 2.89
C VAL A 13 6.67 -6.66 1.43
N LEU A 14 7.87 -6.18 1.12
CA LEU A 14 8.40 -6.18 -0.25
C LEU A 14 8.76 -7.59 -0.75
N ALA A 15 9.00 -8.54 0.14
CA ALA A 15 9.24 -9.94 -0.20
C ALA A 15 7.95 -10.79 -0.27
N HIS A 16 6.77 -10.21 0.02
CA HIS A 16 5.53 -10.97 0.10
C HIS A 16 5.05 -11.41 -1.30
N PRO A 17 4.76 -12.70 -1.54
CA PRO A 17 4.51 -13.24 -2.88
C PRO A 17 3.25 -12.66 -3.56
N ASP A 18 2.24 -12.31 -2.78
CA ASP A 18 0.98 -11.74 -3.30
C ASP A 18 1.00 -10.22 -3.46
N LEU A 19 2.10 -9.56 -3.10
CA LEU A 19 2.23 -8.10 -3.15
C LEU A 19 3.27 -7.72 -4.20
N ASP A 20 2.93 -6.72 -5.01
CA ASP A 20 3.79 -6.22 -6.07
C ASP A 20 3.60 -4.71 -6.21
N GLU A 21 4.67 -3.98 -6.53
CA GLU A 21 4.61 -2.53 -6.72
C GLU A 21 3.67 -2.14 -7.88
N GLY A 22 3.47 -3.02 -8.87
CA GLY A 22 2.50 -2.85 -9.95
C GLY A 22 1.04 -2.75 -9.49
N MET A 23 0.74 -3.02 -8.22
CA MET A 23 -0.58 -2.82 -7.61
C MET A 23 -0.85 -1.37 -7.21
N LEU A 24 0.17 -0.50 -7.25
CA LEU A 24 0.01 0.92 -6.98
C LEU A 24 -0.73 1.61 -8.12
N ALA A 25 -1.71 2.42 -7.77
CA ALA A 25 -2.43 3.24 -8.71
C ALA A 25 -1.49 4.32 -9.30
N PRO A 26 -1.77 4.84 -10.51
CA PRO A 26 -0.92 5.84 -11.14
C PRO A 26 -0.66 7.09 -10.27
N TRP A 27 -1.63 7.49 -9.44
CA TRP A 27 -1.47 8.63 -8.54
C TRP A 27 -0.53 8.35 -7.37
N GLU A 28 -0.45 7.11 -6.88
CA GLU A 28 0.53 6.72 -5.84
C GLU A 28 1.93 6.75 -6.42
N GLN A 29 2.11 6.18 -7.62
CA GLN A 29 3.38 6.19 -8.34
C GLN A 29 3.89 7.62 -8.57
N ARG A 30 3.00 8.54 -8.98
CA ARG A 30 3.36 9.97 -9.11
C ARG A 30 3.84 10.56 -7.79
N ARG A 31 3.22 10.23 -6.66
CA ARG A 31 3.66 10.72 -5.34
C ARG A 31 5.02 10.16 -4.94
N LEU A 32 5.30 8.89 -5.26
CA LEU A 32 6.62 8.29 -5.03
C LEU A 32 7.72 9.01 -5.81
N ALA A 33 7.42 9.47 -7.03
CA ALA A 33 8.38 10.19 -7.87
C ALA A 33 8.88 11.52 -7.26
N TYR A 34 8.19 12.07 -6.26
CA TYR A 34 8.61 13.29 -5.55
C TYR A 34 9.37 13.01 -4.25
N ILE A 35 9.49 11.75 -3.82
CA ILE A 35 10.27 11.42 -2.62
C ILE A 35 11.75 11.62 -2.92
N ARG A 36 12.44 12.37 -2.04
CA ARG A 36 13.87 12.69 -2.15
C ARG A 36 14.71 12.13 -1.01
N VAL A 37 14.07 11.57 0.02
CA VAL A 37 14.73 11.01 1.19
C VAL A 37 15.16 9.58 0.90
N PRO A 38 16.44 9.22 1.06
CA PRO A 38 16.92 7.85 0.90
C PRO A 38 16.13 6.86 1.77
N GLY A 39 15.82 5.67 1.24
CA GLY A 39 15.06 4.61 1.94
C GLY A 39 13.55 4.87 2.11
N ARG A 40 13.13 6.14 2.17
CA ARG A 40 11.72 6.52 2.41
C ARG A 40 10.77 6.07 1.29
N ARG A 41 11.27 5.86 0.08
CA ARG A 41 10.46 5.35 -1.03
C ARG A 41 9.93 3.95 -0.69
N ASP A 42 10.82 3.06 -0.27
CA ASP A 42 10.49 1.65 -0.04
C ASP A 42 9.55 1.50 1.16
N ASP A 43 9.73 2.31 2.20
CA ASP A 43 8.79 2.37 3.33
C ASP A 43 7.38 2.79 2.88
N VAL A 44 7.27 3.77 1.98
CA VAL A 44 5.97 4.21 1.46
C VAL A 44 5.34 3.15 0.57
N VAL A 45 6.11 2.48 -0.28
CA VAL A 45 5.63 1.34 -1.09
C VAL A 45 5.12 0.24 -0.18
N ALA A 46 5.93 -0.21 0.79
CA ALA A 46 5.55 -1.23 1.75
C ALA A 46 4.28 -0.84 2.53
N ALA A 47 4.18 0.38 3.04
CA ALA A 47 2.98 0.83 3.74
C ALA A 47 1.72 0.77 2.86
N ARG A 48 1.81 1.12 1.56
CA ARG A 48 0.69 1.05 0.61
C ARG A 48 0.28 -0.37 0.26
N LEU A 49 1.25 -1.30 0.17
CA LEU A 49 0.98 -2.71 -0.07
C LEU A 49 0.40 -3.39 1.17
N LEU A 50 0.93 -3.09 2.36
CA LEU A 50 0.41 -3.59 3.63
C LEU A 50 -1.04 -3.13 3.86
N LEU A 51 -1.36 -1.87 3.56
CA LEU A 51 -2.74 -1.37 3.61
C LEU A 51 -3.69 -2.20 2.74
N ARG A 52 -3.30 -2.51 1.49
CA ARG A 52 -4.11 -3.34 0.59
C ARG A 52 -4.33 -4.74 1.15
N LEU A 53 -3.28 -5.36 1.70
CA LEU A 53 -3.39 -6.67 2.34
C LEU A 53 -4.32 -6.64 3.56
N CYS A 54 -4.21 -5.63 4.42
CA CYS A 54 -5.10 -5.44 5.56
C CYS A 54 -6.55 -5.30 5.12
N ALA A 55 -6.82 -4.41 4.17
CA ALA A 55 -8.16 -4.15 3.65
C ALA A 55 -8.76 -5.38 2.97
N ALA A 56 -7.97 -6.07 2.13
CA ALA A 56 -8.34 -7.32 1.46
C ALA A 56 -8.84 -8.38 2.44
N ARG A 57 -8.12 -8.57 3.55
CA ARG A 57 -8.53 -9.50 4.62
C ARG A 57 -9.83 -9.07 5.29
N VAL A 58 -10.04 -7.77 5.49
CA VAL A 58 -11.26 -7.24 6.12
C VAL A 58 -12.49 -7.41 5.22
N ILE A 59 -12.35 -7.23 3.90
CA ILE A 59 -13.47 -7.30 2.94
C ILE A 59 -13.59 -8.67 2.24
N GLY A 60 -12.69 -9.60 2.50
CA GLY A 60 -12.68 -10.94 1.90
C GLY A 60 -12.39 -10.96 0.39
N ARG A 61 -11.48 -10.10 -0.08
CA ARG A 61 -11.09 -9.97 -1.50
C ARG A 61 -9.59 -10.18 -1.70
N SER A 62 -9.17 -10.29 -2.95
CA SER A 62 -7.74 -10.26 -3.29
C SER A 62 -7.16 -8.87 -3.06
N PRO A 63 -5.89 -8.73 -2.58
CA PRO A 63 -5.20 -7.44 -2.52
C PRO A 63 -5.18 -6.68 -3.86
N ARG A 64 -5.24 -7.38 -5.00
CA ARG A 64 -5.28 -6.77 -6.35
C ARG A 64 -6.62 -6.10 -6.67
N GLU A 65 -7.69 -6.51 -6.01
CA GLU A 65 -9.03 -5.92 -6.15
C GLU A 65 -9.22 -4.73 -5.19
N VAL A 66 -8.24 -4.43 -4.34
CA VAL A 66 -8.30 -3.32 -3.40
C VAL A 66 -7.68 -2.08 -4.03
N GLU A 67 -8.50 -1.06 -4.24
CA GLU A 67 -8.09 0.26 -4.72
C GLU A 67 -8.32 1.31 -3.62
N PRO A 68 -7.37 1.50 -2.69
CA PRO A 68 -7.50 2.57 -1.69
C PRO A 68 -7.49 3.91 -2.40
N ALA A 69 -8.56 4.68 -2.28
CA ALA A 69 -8.59 6.07 -2.73
C ALA A 69 -8.36 6.99 -1.54
N GLN A 70 -7.47 7.97 -1.69
CA GLN A 70 -7.46 9.13 -0.81
C GLN A 70 -8.36 10.18 -1.45
N ARG A 71 -9.34 10.71 -0.71
CA ARG A 71 -10.17 11.83 -1.16
C ARG A 71 -9.81 13.05 -0.33
N CYS A 72 -8.94 13.87 -0.88
CA CYS A 72 -8.42 15.08 -0.26
C CYS A 72 -9.27 16.28 -0.74
N PRO A 73 -9.86 17.11 0.15
CA PRO A 73 -10.67 18.26 -0.27
C PRO A 73 -9.93 19.26 -1.18
N GLY A 74 -8.60 19.27 -1.14
CA GLY A 74 -7.77 20.15 -1.97
C GLY A 74 -7.18 19.53 -3.24
N CYS A 75 -7.15 18.20 -3.38
CA CYS A 75 -6.31 17.55 -4.41
C CYS A 75 -6.91 16.28 -5.03
N GLY A 76 -8.10 15.85 -4.59
CA GLY A 76 -8.72 14.60 -5.03
C GLY A 76 -7.83 13.40 -4.71
#